data_AF-A0A3B9BC55-F1
#
_entry.id   AF-A0A3B9BC55-F1
#
_cell.length_a   1.000
_cell.length_b   1.000
_cell.length_c   1.000
_cell.angle_alpha   90.00
_cell.angle_beta   90.00
_cell.angle_gamma   90.00
#
_symmetry.space_group_name_H-M   'P 1'
#
loop_
_entity.id
_entity.type
_entity.pdbx_description
1 polymer ?
#
loop_
_entity_poly.entity_id
_entity_poly.type
_entity_poly.pdbx_seq_one_letter_code
_entity_poly.pdbx_strand_id
1 'polypeptide(L)' 'MRLLPFLLSLISCFFCLLSAKEKQKPNVILVLVDDMGWMDLSCQGSDFYRTQNVDRLAEEGITYTNGYAACAVC' A
#
# COMPACT_ATOMS: atom_id res chain seq x y z
N MET A 1 13.00 39.89 -32.48
CA MET A 1 11.95 39.91 -31.42
C MET A 1 10.95 38.75 -31.50
N ARG A 2 11.13 37.72 -32.37
CA ARG A 2 10.16 36.60 -32.52
C ARG A 2 10.56 35.28 -31.83
N LEU A 3 11.79 35.15 -31.32
CA LEU A 3 12.29 33.92 -30.66
C LEU A 3 11.87 33.79 -29.19
N LEU A 4 11.76 34.91 -28.47
CA LEU A 4 11.40 34.93 -27.05
C LEU A 4 10.01 34.31 -26.74
N PRO A 5 8.93 34.61 -27.49
CA PRO A 5 7.63 33.96 -27.23
C PRO A 5 7.63 32.46 -27.53
N PHE A 6 8.46 32.02 -28.48
CA PHE A 6 8.59 30.60 -28.83
C PHE A 6 9.29 29.82 -27.71
N LEU A 7 10.34 30.41 -27.12
CA LEU A 7 11.05 29.84 -25.98
C LEU A 7 10.15 29.76 -24.74
N LEU A 8 9.39 30.82 -24.46
CA LEU A 8 8.42 30.87 -23.37
C LEU A 8 7.29 29.82 -23.54
N SER A 9 6.80 29.64 -24.77
CA SER A 9 5.80 28.62 -25.08
C SER A 9 6.34 27.20 -24.91
N LEU A 10 7.58 26.93 -25.34
CA LEU A 10 8.26 25.65 -25.14
C LEU A 10 8.46 25.33 -23.65
N ILE A 11 8.90 26.31 -22.86
CA ILE A 11 9.08 26.15 -21.42
C ILE A 11 7.72 25.87 -20.75
N SER A 12 6.68 26.63 -21.11
CA SER A 12 5.32 26.41 -20.58
C SER A 12 4.78 25.02 -20.92
N CYS A 13 5.01 24.54 -22.14
CA CYS A 13 4.57 23.22 -22.59
C CYS A 13 5.32 22.10 -21.83
N PHE A 14 6.62 22.26 -21.61
CA PHE A 14 7.43 21.33 -20.82
C PHE A 14 6.93 21.20 -19.37
N PHE A 15 6.63 22.32 -18.71
CA PHE A 15 6.04 22.31 -17.36
C PHE A 15 4.66 21.65 -17.30
N CYS A 16 3.87 21.76 -18.37
CA CYS A 16 2.56 21.10 -18.46
C CYS A 16 2.68 19.57 -18.47
N LEU A 17 3.67 19.02 -19.19
CA LEU A 17 3.93 17.58 -19.26
C LEU A 17 4.39 16.99 -17.92
N LEU A 18 5.19 17.73 -17.13
CA LEU A 18 5.61 17.28 -15.79
C LEU A 18 4.44 17.21 -14.79
N SER A 19 3.40 18.02 -14.98
CA SER A 19 2.26 18.11 -14.06
C SER A 19 1.23 16.99 -14.25
N ALA A 20 1.29 16.25 -15.36
CA ALA A 20 0.33 15.20 -15.71
C ALA A 20 0.53 13.89 -14.92
N LYS A 21 0.63 13.97 -13.58
CA LYS A 21 0.52 12.81 -12.71
C LYS A 21 -0.93 12.67 -12.28
N GLU A 22 -1.69 11.87 -13.02
CA GLU A 22 -3.05 11.50 -12.63
C GLU A 22 -3.01 10.80 -11.26
N LYS A 23 -3.81 11.28 -10.30
CA LYS A 23 -3.97 10.59 -9.01
C LYS A 23 -4.77 9.31 -9.24
N GLN A 24 -4.06 8.25 -9.58
CA GLN A 24 -4.65 6.92 -9.70
C GLN A 24 -5.18 6.50 -8.33
N LYS A 25 -6.40 5.96 -8.32
CA LYS A 25 -6.96 5.35 -7.12
C LYS A 25 -6.10 4.14 -6.74
N PRO A 26 -5.82 3.91 -5.45
CA PRO A 26 -5.10 2.72 -5.04
C PRO A 26 -5.94 1.47 -5.37
N ASN A 27 -5.26 0.38 -5.73
CA ASN A 27 -5.88 -0.93 -5.77
C ASN A 27 -5.98 -1.47 -4.34
N VAL A 28 -7.07 -2.17 -4.03
CA VAL A 28 -7.30 -2.79 -2.72
C VAL A 28 -7.35 -4.30 -2.92
N ILE A 29 -6.48 -5.02 -2.21
CA ILE A 29 -6.47 -6.49 -2.16
C ILE A 29 -6.85 -6.88 -0.74
N LEU A 30 -7.95 -7.64 -0.60
CA LEU A 30 -8.36 -8.22 0.67
C LEU A 30 -7.96 -9.70 0.69
N VAL A 31 -7.12 -10.07 1.65
CA VAL A 31 -6.76 -11.46 1.94
C VAL A 31 -7.46 -11.83 3.23
N LEU A 32 -8.36 -12.81 3.16
CA LEU A 32 -9.06 -13.37 4.31
C LEU A 32 -8.58 -14.80 4.51
N VAL A 33 -8.27 -15.16 5.76
CA VAL A 33 -7.88 -16.51 6.14
C VAL A 33 -8.92 -17.04 7.12
N ASP A 34 -9.47 -18.22 6.82
CA ASP A 34 -10.43 -18.91 7.68
C ASP A 34 -9.70 -19.57 8.86
N ASP A 35 -10.34 -19.60 10.04
CA ASP A 35 -9.83 -20.25 11.26
C ASP A 35 -8.38 -19.86 11.69
N MET A 36 -7.96 -18.62 11.48
CA MET A 36 -6.66 -18.12 11.97
C MET A 36 -6.71 -17.76 13.46
N GLY A 37 -5.94 -18.47 14.27
CA GLY A 37 -5.74 -18.20 15.69
C GLY A 37 -4.68 -17.12 15.96
N TRP A 38 -4.69 -16.58 17.18
CA TRP A 38 -3.78 -15.51 17.61
C TRP A 38 -2.29 -15.90 17.64
N MET A 39 -1.97 -17.20 17.80
CA MET A 39 -0.58 -17.67 17.88
C MET A 39 -0.12 -18.36 16.58
N ASP A 40 -0.84 -18.15 15.47
CA ASP A 40 -0.54 -18.81 14.20
C ASP A 40 0.49 -18.06 13.34
N LEU A 41 0.85 -16.82 13.70
CA LEU A 41 1.82 -15.99 12.99
C LEU A 41 3.10 -15.78 13.81
N SER A 42 4.27 -15.83 13.17
CA SER A 42 5.55 -15.55 13.84
C SER A 42 5.63 -14.12 14.37
N CYS A 43 5.09 -13.14 13.65
CA CYS A 43 4.97 -11.76 14.13
C CYS A 43 4.03 -11.58 15.34
N GLN A 44 3.21 -12.59 15.68
CA GLN A 44 2.35 -12.60 16.88
C GLN A 44 2.92 -13.47 18.01
N GLY A 45 4.17 -13.93 17.88
CA GLY A 45 4.89 -14.68 18.92
C GLY A 45 4.89 -16.19 18.73
N SER A 46 4.44 -16.70 17.59
CA SER A 46 4.61 -18.12 17.25
C SER A 46 6.08 -18.47 17.06
N ASP A 47 6.57 -19.50 17.75
CA ASP A 47 7.89 -20.11 17.53
C ASP A 47 7.84 -21.36 16.64
N PHE A 48 6.63 -21.84 16.33
CA PHE A 48 6.39 -23.03 15.52
C PHE A 48 6.24 -22.72 14.02
N TYR A 49 5.40 -21.73 13.68
CA TYR A 49 5.13 -21.38 12.28
C TYR A 49 6.13 -20.36 11.73
N ARG A 50 6.42 -20.47 10.44
CA ARG A 50 7.27 -19.53 9.70
C ARG A 50 6.43 -18.76 8.70
N THR A 51 6.12 -17.50 8.97
CA THR A 51 5.22 -16.68 8.16
C THR A 51 5.89 -15.46 7.54
N GLN A 52 7.08 -15.64 6.96
CA GLN A 52 7.95 -14.54 6.48
C GLN A 52 7.25 -13.50 5.57
N ASN A 53 6.32 -13.93 4.71
CA ASN A 53 5.58 -13.01 3.85
C ASN A 53 4.59 -12.14 4.64
N VAL A 54 3.94 -12.71 5.66
CA VAL A 54 3.03 -12.00 6.56
C VAL A 54 3.82 -11.10 7.51
N ASP A 55 4.96 -11.58 7.99
CA ASP A 55 5.86 -10.80 8.83
C ASP A 55 6.33 -9.53 8.10
N ARG A 56 6.73 -9.66 6.83
CA ARG A 56 7.09 -8.51 5.99
C ARG A 56 5.94 -7.52 5.81
N LEU A 57 4.71 -8.00 5.65
CA LEU A 57 3.52 -7.13 5.57
C LEU A 57 3.26 -6.40 6.91
N ALA A 58 3.51 -7.06 8.04
CA ALA A 58 3.39 -6.47 9.37
C ALA A 58 4.45 -5.38 9.62
N GLU A 59 5.68 -5.58 9.13
CA GLU A 59 6.79 -4.62 9.23
C GLU A 59 6.63 -3.41 8.31
N GLU A 60 6.17 -3.62 7.07
CA GLU A 60 5.94 -2.55 6.08
C GLU A 60 4.62 -1.80 6.28
N GLY A 61 3.75 -2.32 7.16
CA GLY A 61 2.36 -1.89 7.32
C GLY A 61 1.97 -1.52 8.74
N ILE A 62 0.70 -1.76 9.05
CA ILE A 62 0.12 -1.56 10.39
C ILE A 62 -0.46 -2.88 10.86
N THR A 63 -0.09 -3.28 12.07
CA THR A 63 -0.64 -4.46 12.74
C THR A 63 -1.63 -4.04 13.82
N TYR A 64 -2.85 -4.55 13.75
CA TYR A 64 -3.86 -4.34 14.78
C TYR A 64 -3.83 -5.49 15.79
N THR A 65 -3.20 -5.28 16.94
CA THR A 65 -3.11 -6.31 17.99
C THR A 65 -4.40 -6.52 18.78
N ASN A 66 -5.40 -5.65 18.58
CA ASN A 66 -6.73 -5.78 19.17
C ASN A 66 -7.81 -5.78 18.07
N GLY A 67 -7.63 -6.63 17.05
CA GLY A 67 -8.60 -6.83 15.97
C GLY A 67 -9.47 -8.06 16.22
N TYR A 68 -10.71 -7.87 16.68
CA TYR A 68 -11.63 -8.96 17.01
C TYR A 68 -12.68 -9.15 15.91
N ALA A 69 -13.01 -10.41 15.62
CA ALA A 69 -14.22 -10.74 14.88
C ALA A 69 -15.45 -10.40 15.74
N ALA A 70 -16.50 -9.87 15.12
CA ALA A 70 -17.75 -9.55 15.83
C ALA A 70 -18.50 -10.81 16.32
N CYS A 71 -18.26 -11.95 15.67
CA CYS A 71 -18.78 -13.26 16.05
C CYS A 71 -17.71 -14.32 15.73
N ALA A 72 -17.63 -15.37 16.56
CA ALA A 72 -16.69 -16.48 16.38
C ALA A 72 -17.35 -17.63 15.59
N VAL A 73 -17.82 -17.32 14.39
CA VAL A 73 -18.40 -18.26 13.43
C VAL A 73 -17.89 -17.93 12.03
N CYS A 74 -17.84 -18.93 11.17
CA CYS A 74 -17.52 -18.77 9.75
C CYS A 74 -18.68 -18.10 8.98
#